data_AF-A0A815PTZ0-F1
#
_entry.id   AF-A0A815PTZ0-F1
#
_cell.length_a   1.000
_cell.length_b   1.000
_cell.length_c   1.000
_cell.angle_alpha   90.00
_cell.angle_beta   90.00
_cell.angle_gamma   90.00
#
_symmetry.space_group_name_H-M   'P 1'
#
loop_
_entity.id
_entity.type
_entity.pdbx_description
1 polymer ?
#
loop_
_entity_poly.entity_id
_entity_poly.type
_entity_poly.pdbx_seq_one_letter_code
_entity_poly.pdbx_strand_id
1 'polypeptide(L)'
;MYTGNKLNLPLTEDIQRTFTDFRNTEIISYVDYFPEEKLGRCRIYSYPSFIPYYGDITNNFPEEFLFDTKTYFQNNILRIKCESLQRVTHHFTRDATRINCAKINELELSDGPICSDSLQQYFPYARISYPLII
;
A
#
# COMPACT_ATOMS: atom_id res chain seq x y z
N MET A 1 -22.41 0.24 31.84
CA MET A 1 -23.50 -0.60 31.30
C MET A 1 -22.87 -1.71 30.46
N TYR A 2 -23.03 -2.96 30.87
CA TYR A 2 -22.56 -4.14 30.15
C TYR A 2 -23.54 -4.47 29.02
N THR A 3 -23.05 -4.54 27.78
CA THR A 3 -23.76 -5.23 26.68
C THR A 3 -22.89 -6.39 26.21
N GLY A 4 -23.01 -7.52 26.90
CA GLY A 4 -22.41 -8.78 26.45
C GLY A 4 -22.98 -9.17 25.09
N ASN A 5 -22.09 -9.32 24.10
CA ASN A 5 -22.42 -9.70 22.74
C ASN A 5 -23.02 -11.12 22.71
N LYS A 6 -24.24 -11.27 22.21
CA LYS A 6 -24.95 -12.55 22.01
C LYS A 6 -24.27 -13.55 21.04
N LEU A 7 -23.09 -13.21 20.51
CA LEU A 7 -22.39 -13.95 19.44
C LEU A 7 -20.99 -14.44 19.82
N ASN A 8 -20.56 -14.26 21.08
CA ASN A 8 -19.19 -14.59 21.50
C ASN A 8 -18.11 -14.01 20.57
N LEU A 9 -18.35 -12.80 20.04
CA LEU A 9 -17.37 -12.12 19.19
C LEU A 9 -16.18 -11.67 20.04
N PRO A 10 -14.94 -11.81 19.55
CA PRO A 10 -13.77 -11.26 20.22
C PRO A 10 -13.90 -9.74 20.31
N LEU A 11 -13.34 -9.16 21.37
CA LEU A 11 -13.26 -7.71 21.50
C LEU A 11 -12.23 -7.16 20.50
N THR A 12 -12.46 -5.94 20.03
CA THR A 12 -11.50 -5.23 19.16
C THR A 12 -10.12 -5.18 19.82
N GLU A 13 -10.07 -4.94 21.13
CA GLU A 13 -8.82 -4.88 21.90
C GLU A 13 -8.09 -6.23 21.93
N ASP A 14 -8.82 -7.34 21.98
CA ASP A 14 -8.23 -8.68 22.01
C ASP A 14 -7.60 -9.04 20.67
N ILE A 15 -8.25 -8.67 19.56
CA ILE A 15 -7.67 -8.80 18.22
C ILE A 15 -6.47 -7.86 18.06
N GLN A 16 -6.58 -6.61 18.51
CA GLN A 16 -5.47 -5.65 18.39
C GLN A 16 -4.22 -6.10 19.15
N ARG A 17 -4.40 -6.77 20.30
CA ARG A 17 -3.31 -7.36 21.09
C ARG A 17 -2.54 -8.46 20.36
N THR A 18 -3.14 -9.17 19.40
CA THR A 18 -2.39 -10.20 18.65
C THR A 18 -1.30 -9.60 17.76
N PHE A 19 -1.34 -8.29 17.52
CA PHE A 19 -0.41 -7.59 16.64
C PHE A 19 0.61 -6.73 17.37
N THR A 20 0.63 -6.69 18.71
CA THR A 20 1.53 -5.81 19.47
C THR A 20 3.00 -6.12 19.27
N ASP A 21 3.33 -7.36 18.92
CA ASP A 21 4.70 -7.81 18.70
C ASP A 21 5.17 -7.57 17.25
N PHE A 22 4.28 -7.18 16.35
CA PHE A 22 4.62 -6.85 14.96
C PHE A 22 5.26 -5.46 14.90
N ARG A 23 6.59 -5.43 14.98
CA ARG A 23 7.38 -4.21 14.79
C ARG A 23 7.23 -3.69 13.36
N ASN A 24 7.08 -2.37 13.21
CA ASN A 24 7.05 -1.63 11.93
C ASN A 24 5.81 -1.83 11.04
N THR A 25 4.72 -2.34 11.59
CA THR A 25 3.41 -2.30 10.92
C THR A 25 2.43 -1.62 11.84
N GLU A 26 1.99 -0.41 11.48
CA GLU A 26 0.72 0.09 12.00
C GLU A 26 -0.35 -0.91 11.51
N ILE A 27 -0.78 -1.81 12.39
CA ILE A 27 -1.89 -2.72 12.12
C ILE A 27 -3.07 -2.17 12.91
N ILE A 28 -4.13 -1.79 12.21
CA ILE A 28 -5.39 -1.37 12.82
C ILE A 28 -6.38 -2.50 12.61
N SER A 29 -6.88 -3.04 13.71
CA SER A 29 -7.90 -4.09 13.68
C SER A 29 -9.14 -3.67 14.44
N TYR A 30 -10.31 -4.06 13.96
CA TYR A 30 -11.57 -3.86 14.66
C TYR A 30 -12.62 -4.90 14.27
N VAL A 31 -13.58 -5.12 15.17
CA VAL A 31 -14.69 -6.04 14.97
C VAL A 31 -15.97 -5.23 14.79
N ASP A 32 -16.58 -5.35 13.62
CA ASP A 32 -17.92 -4.82 13.35
C ASP A 32 -18.96 -5.92 13.60
N TYR A 33 -20.12 -5.51 14.11
CA TYR A 33 -21.30 -6.36 14.19
C TYR A 33 -22.43 -5.80 13.33
N PHE A 34 -23.00 -6.65 12.47
CA PHE A 34 -24.12 -6.33 11.58
C PHE A 34 -25.38 -7.03 12.11
N PRO A 35 -26.25 -6.31 12.86
CA PRO A 35 -27.39 -6.91 13.56
C PRO A 35 -28.42 -7.53 12.62
N GLU A 36 -28.63 -6.93 11.45
CA GLU A 36 -29.58 -7.38 10.42
C GLU A 36 -29.14 -8.72 9.82
N GLU A 37 -27.83 -8.92 9.68
CA GLU A 37 -27.21 -10.14 9.13
C GLU A 37 -26.86 -11.18 10.22
N LYS A 38 -26.96 -10.81 11.51
CA LYS A 38 -26.46 -11.59 12.66
C LYS A 38 -25.01 -12.05 12.48
N LEU A 39 -24.17 -11.19 11.92
CA LEU A 39 -22.82 -11.53 11.51
C LEU A 39 -21.80 -10.56 12.11
N GLY A 40 -20.71 -11.10 12.65
CA GLY A 40 -19.54 -10.32 13.05
C GLY A 40 -18.47 -10.36 11.96
N ARG A 41 -17.84 -9.22 11.65
CA ARG A 41 -16.68 -9.16 10.75
C ARG A 41 -15.50 -8.59 11.49
N CYS A 42 -14.39 -9.31 11.49
CA CYS A 42 -13.10 -8.76 11.84
C CYS A 42 -12.49 -8.11 10.59
N ARG A 43 -12.02 -6.87 10.72
CA ARG A 43 -11.25 -6.18 9.69
C ARG A 43 -9.87 -5.86 10.24
N ILE A 44 -8.85 -6.14 9.44
CA ILE A 44 -7.45 -5.90 9.75
C ILE A 44 -6.88 -5.10 8.59
N TYR A 45 -6.35 -3.92 8.90
CA TYR A 45 -5.64 -3.05 7.98
C TYR A 45 -4.19 -3.01 8.40
N SER A 46 -3.28 -3.17 7.46
CA SER A 46 -1.86 -2.86 7.66
C SER A 46 -1.51 -1.64 6.83
N TYR A 47 -0.51 -0.88 7.27
CA TYR A 47 0.15 0.14 6.46
C TYR A 47 1.42 -0.45 5.83
N PRO A 48 1.32 -1.08 4.64
CA PRO A 48 2.42 -1.82 4.05
C PRO A 48 3.61 -0.93 3.68
N SER A 49 3.43 0.38 3.53
CA SER A 49 4.50 1.33 3.20
C SER A 49 5.66 1.35 4.21
N PHE A 50 5.43 0.94 5.47
CA PHE A 50 6.45 0.89 6.52
C PHE A 50 7.12 -0.48 6.67
N ILE A 51 6.70 -1.46 5.87
CA ILE A 51 7.25 -2.81 5.92
C ILE A 51 8.62 -2.83 5.25
N PRO A 52 9.67 -3.41 5.88
CA PRO A 52 11.02 -3.45 5.31
C PRO A 52 11.10 -4.04 3.89
N TYR A 53 10.25 -5.03 3.59
CA TYR A 53 10.16 -5.71 2.29
C TYR A 53 9.08 -5.16 1.36
N TYR A 54 8.51 -3.98 1.66
CA TYR A 54 7.54 -3.32 0.76
C TYR A 54 8.10 -3.05 -0.63
N GLY A 55 9.37 -2.64 -0.69
CA GLY A 55 10.12 -2.50 -1.94
C GLY A 55 10.24 -3.82 -2.70
N ASP A 56 10.41 -4.94 -2.02
CA ASP A 56 10.49 -6.25 -2.70
C ASP A 56 9.13 -6.63 -3.30
N ILE A 57 8.03 -6.40 -2.58
CA ILE A 57 6.67 -6.70 -3.06
C ILE A 57 6.34 -5.88 -4.31
N THR A 58 6.51 -4.56 -4.22
CA THR A 58 6.24 -3.61 -5.32
C THR A 58 7.13 -3.85 -6.55
N ASN A 59 8.35 -4.35 -6.36
CA ASN A 59 9.24 -4.73 -7.47
C ASN A 59 8.86 -6.06 -8.14
N ASN A 60 8.34 -7.03 -7.37
CA ASN A 60 7.90 -8.32 -7.92
C ASN A 60 6.53 -8.22 -8.59
N PHE A 61 5.66 -7.33 -8.10
CA PHE A 61 4.27 -7.19 -8.53
C PHE A 61 3.92 -5.75 -8.97
N PRO A 62 4.71 -5.08 -9.83
CA PRO A 62 4.50 -3.67 -10.15
C PRO A 62 3.21 -3.44 -10.96
N GLU A 63 2.73 -4.46 -11.67
CA GLU A 63 1.50 -4.36 -12.47
C GLU A 63 0.28 -4.30 -11.55
N GLU A 64 0.24 -5.07 -10.48
CA GLU A 64 -0.84 -5.09 -9.51
C GLU A 64 -1.01 -3.71 -8.85
N PHE A 65 0.09 -2.99 -8.67
CA PHE A 65 0.09 -1.62 -8.16
C PHE A 65 -0.28 -0.58 -9.22
N LEU A 66 0.22 -0.70 -10.46
CA LEU A 66 0.07 0.36 -11.46
C LEU A 66 -1.01 0.10 -12.52
N PHE A 67 -1.54 -1.11 -12.66
CA PHE A 67 -2.69 -1.46 -13.50
C PHE A 67 -3.98 -1.57 -12.73
N ASP A 68 -3.99 -2.28 -11.61
CA ASP A 68 -5.26 -2.65 -10.98
C ASP A 68 -5.84 -1.46 -10.20
N THR A 69 -6.93 -0.92 -10.74
CA THR A 69 -7.73 0.16 -10.15
C THR A 69 -8.28 -0.15 -8.76
N LYS A 70 -8.24 -1.42 -8.34
CA LYS A 70 -8.71 -1.89 -7.02
C LYS A 70 -7.64 -1.86 -5.93
N THR A 71 -6.38 -1.62 -6.29
CA THR A 71 -5.30 -1.58 -5.31
C THR A 71 -5.40 -0.26 -4.54
N TYR A 72 -5.91 -0.35 -3.33
CA TYR A 72 -6.04 0.79 -2.43
C TYR A 72 -4.66 1.14 -1.86
N PHE A 73 -4.00 2.13 -2.47
CA PHE A 73 -2.79 2.71 -1.90
C PHE A 73 -3.16 3.62 -0.74
N GLN A 74 -3.20 3.08 0.48
CA GLN A 74 -3.16 3.97 1.65
C GLN A 74 -1.85 4.77 1.57
N ASN A 75 -1.99 6.09 1.57
CA ASN A 75 -0.92 7.10 1.47
C ASN A 75 -0.23 7.26 0.09
N ASN A 76 -0.63 6.51 -0.95
CA ASN A 76 -0.13 6.71 -2.33
C ASN A 76 1.41 6.77 -2.44
N ILE A 77 2.12 5.97 -1.64
CA ILE A 77 3.58 5.84 -1.68
C ILE A 77 3.93 4.63 -2.54
N LEU A 78 4.84 4.79 -3.51
CA LEU A 78 5.39 3.70 -4.31
C LEU A 78 6.91 3.67 -4.16
N ARG A 79 7.44 2.60 -3.58
CA ARG A 79 8.87 2.29 -3.60
C ARG A 79 9.12 1.31 -4.73
N ILE A 80 9.98 1.60 -5.69
CA ILE A 80 10.17 0.70 -6.84
C ILE A 80 11.56 0.88 -7.45
N LYS A 81 12.12 -0.17 -8.04
CA LYS A 81 13.29 -0.05 -8.91
C LYS A 81 12.88 0.58 -10.23
N CYS A 82 13.75 1.36 -10.80
CA CYS A 82 13.51 1.99 -12.07
C CYS A 82 13.30 0.94 -13.17
N GLU A 83 14.10 -0.13 -13.20
CA GLU A 83 13.92 -1.18 -14.20
C GLU A 83 12.51 -1.76 -14.16
N SER A 84 12.00 -2.06 -12.96
CA SER A 84 10.62 -2.54 -12.75
C SER A 84 9.60 -1.50 -13.22
N LEU A 85 9.83 -0.22 -12.95
CA LEU A 85 8.96 0.89 -13.36
C LEU A 85 8.96 1.09 -14.89
N GLN A 86 10.11 1.01 -15.54
CA GLN A 86 10.23 1.05 -16.99
C GLN A 86 9.50 -0.14 -17.62
N ARG A 87 9.65 -1.35 -17.06
CA ARG A 87 8.97 -2.54 -17.57
C ARG A 87 7.45 -2.37 -17.57
N VAL A 88 6.86 -1.97 -16.44
CA VAL A 88 5.40 -1.83 -16.31
C VAL A 88 4.83 -0.64 -17.10
N THR A 89 5.59 0.45 -17.22
CA THR A 89 5.21 1.62 -18.04
C THR A 89 5.55 1.47 -19.52
N HIS A 90 6.18 0.37 -19.93
CA HIS A 90 6.77 0.19 -21.27
C HIS A 90 7.67 1.36 -21.64
N HIS A 91 8.70 1.62 -20.82
CA HIS A 91 9.59 2.78 -20.95
C HIS A 91 8.82 4.10 -21.08
N PHE A 92 7.77 4.28 -20.26
CA PHE A 92 6.92 5.47 -20.25
C PHE A 92 6.16 5.74 -21.56
N THR A 93 5.76 4.70 -22.29
CA THR A 93 4.88 4.83 -23.48
C THR A 93 3.48 4.26 -23.26
N ARG A 94 3.25 3.51 -22.19
CA ARG A 94 1.96 2.86 -21.92
C ARG A 94 1.03 3.79 -21.13
N ASP A 95 0.04 4.39 -21.80
CA ASP A 95 -0.89 5.34 -21.18
C ASP A 95 -1.76 4.71 -20.07
N ALA A 96 -2.03 3.41 -20.16
CA ALA A 96 -2.90 2.72 -19.21
C ALA A 96 -2.40 2.79 -17.75
N THR A 97 -1.09 2.84 -17.52
CA THR A 97 -0.52 2.98 -16.17
C THR A 97 -0.46 4.43 -15.70
N ARG A 98 -0.52 5.40 -16.62
CA ARG A 98 -0.37 6.84 -16.35
C ARG A 98 -1.42 7.36 -15.38
N ILE A 99 -2.66 6.88 -15.50
CA ILE A 99 -3.78 7.28 -14.62
C ILE A 99 -3.50 6.89 -13.17
N ASN A 100 -2.93 5.70 -12.94
CA ASN A 100 -2.62 5.25 -11.58
C ASN A 100 -1.32 5.85 -11.06
N CYS A 101 -0.31 6.02 -11.92
CA CYS A 101 0.90 6.75 -11.56
C CYS A 101 0.59 8.19 -11.10
N ALA A 102 -0.39 8.85 -11.73
CA ALA A 102 -0.82 10.19 -11.34
C ALA A 102 -1.49 10.26 -9.96
N LYS A 103 -1.90 9.13 -9.37
CA LYS A 103 -2.43 9.07 -8.00
C LYS A 103 -1.33 8.97 -6.95
N ILE A 104 -0.11 8.65 -7.34
CA ILE A 104 1.03 8.49 -6.42
C ILE A 104 1.48 9.86 -5.88
N ASN A 105 1.57 9.96 -4.56
CA ASN A 105 2.00 11.16 -3.83
C ASN A 105 3.51 11.15 -3.58
N GLU A 106 4.10 9.96 -3.46
CA GLU A 106 5.52 9.78 -3.18
C GLU A 106 6.05 8.60 -3.99
N LEU A 107 7.10 8.85 -4.77
CA LEU A 107 7.79 7.85 -5.57
C LEU A 107 9.23 7.74 -5.06
N GLU A 108 9.55 6.62 -4.43
CA GLU A 108 10.90 6.31 -3.98
C GLU A 108 11.56 5.33 -4.95
N LEU A 109 12.51 5.84 -5.73
CA LEU A 109 13.29 5.01 -6.63
C LEU A 109 14.42 4.33 -5.85
N SER A 110 14.49 3.01 -5.94
CA SER A 110 15.40 2.19 -5.12
C SER A 110 16.83 2.15 -5.67
N ASP A 111 17.04 2.62 -6.90
CA ASP A 111 18.21 2.40 -7.75
C ASP A 111 18.54 3.68 -8.53
N GLY A 112 18.98 4.71 -7.82
CA GLY A 112 19.59 5.92 -8.40
C GLY A 112 18.71 6.73 -9.37
N PRO A 113 19.25 7.83 -9.95
CA PRO A 113 18.47 8.80 -10.73
C PRO A 113 18.18 8.41 -12.18
N ILE A 114 18.53 7.20 -12.61
CA ILE A 114 18.49 6.84 -14.04
C ILE A 114 17.14 6.21 -14.34
N CYS A 115 16.08 7.03 -14.46
CA CYS A 115 14.77 6.46 -14.73
C CYS A 115 14.01 6.90 -15.97
N SER A 116 14.03 8.19 -16.33
CA SER A 116 13.65 8.75 -17.64
C SER A 116 13.27 10.21 -17.43
N ASP A 117 13.51 11.06 -18.41
CA ASP A 117 12.99 12.44 -18.43
C ASP A 117 11.44 12.49 -18.46
N SER A 118 10.80 11.37 -18.81
CA SER A 118 9.34 11.23 -18.86
C SER A 118 8.71 10.90 -17.50
N LEU A 119 9.50 10.76 -16.42
CA LEU A 119 8.97 10.44 -15.09
C LEU A 119 7.86 11.41 -14.67
N GLN A 120 8.10 12.70 -14.87
CA GLN A 120 7.20 13.75 -14.43
C GLN A 120 5.87 13.76 -15.19
N GLN A 121 5.84 13.17 -16.39
CA GLN A 121 4.61 13.00 -17.17
C GLN A 121 3.69 11.91 -16.62
N TYR A 122 4.26 10.94 -15.90
CA TYR A 122 3.54 9.84 -15.26
C TYR A 122 3.22 10.14 -13.80
N PHE A 123 4.10 10.89 -13.13
CA PHE A 123 4.00 11.20 -11.70
C PHE A 123 3.94 12.73 -11.47
N PRO A 124 2.93 13.44 -12.02
CA PRO A 124 2.89 14.90 -12.01
C PRO A 124 2.77 15.53 -10.60
N TYR A 125 2.24 14.78 -9.62
CA TYR A 125 2.01 15.25 -8.26
C TYR A 125 2.91 14.58 -7.22
N ALA A 126 3.76 13.63 -7.64
CA ALA A 126 4.58 12.87 -6.71
C ALA A 126 5.81 13.66 -6.27
N ARG A 127 6.16 13.55 -4.98
CA ARG A 127 7.50 13.84 -4.50
C ARG A 127 8.39 12.67 -4.89
N ILE A 128 9.43 12.92 -5.68
CA ILE A 128 10.36 11.89 -6.15
C ILE A 128 11.59 11.91 -5.24
N SER A 129 11.91 10.77 -4.65
CA SER A 129 13.09 10.57 -3.81
C SER A 129 13.97 9.45 -4.36
N TYR A 130 15.26 9.56 -4.08
CA TYR A 130 16.29 8.59 -4.45
C TYR A 130 16.97 8.08 -3.17
N PRO A 131 17.62 6.91 -3.20
CA PRO A 131 18.33 6.42 -2.04
C PRO A 131 19.47 7.40 -1.73
N LEU A 132 19.63 7.76 -0.45
CA LEU A 132 20.82 8.46 -0.01
C LEU A 132 22.01 7.53 -0.24
N ILE A 133 22.89 7.90 -1.18
CA ILE A 133 24.19 7.26 -1.33
C ILE A 133 25.02 7.74 -0.13
N ILE A 134 25.19 6.88 0.88
CA ILE A 134 26.07 7.10 2.04
C ILE A 134 27.39 6.36 1.79
#